data_AF-A0A2T4CJ56-F1
#
_entry.id   AF-A0A2T4CJ56-F1
#
_cell.length_a   1.000
_cell.length_b   1.000
_cell.length_c   1.000
_cell.angle_alpha   90.00
_cell.angle_beta   90.00
_cell.angle_gamma   90.00
#
_symmetry.space_group_name_H-M   'P 1'
#
loop_
_entity.id
_entity.type
_entity.pdbx_description
1 polymer ?
#
loop_
_entity_poly.entity_id
_entity_poly.type
_entity_poly.pdbx_seq_one_letter_code
_entity_poly.pdbx_strand_id
1 'polypeptide(L)'
;MASSFVQLAKSLPEPLQRFFARWPPASLVAPGTPPTAFQEQRPNPFRFYKHPVTGRWQDPVYSQRRQAQLVKLAREHGVEELLPETTKGTEYRLAHRVEHGLRVKGTGVGQKVKGHIHERHMIAKMEQRRKAMLDMPKLIRAWKSVNFPLPWRLLRTYAINSLPPSQSMAVSSPSHYDVLNLSPSILNSQHDPSTLIKQAYRRALLRHHPDKASTSTAPSVSSSTSTSTPTSQTRPSSASQLYTIDQITKAFTVLSSPSQRSTYDATLRLARSNGEATQTRFQTGIENVDLDDLPFDEAEERWYRSCRCGNERGYSFNEEDLEEVEQEGVLMVGCHDCSLWLKVHFAVAEDEGDTRDGHSSIANEKDSS
;
A
#
# COMPACT_ATOMS: atom_id res chain seq x y z
N MET A 1 23.00 58.84 4.33
CA MET A 1 23.48 57.62 3.66
C MET A 1 24.19 56.68 4.63
N ALA A 2 25.32 57.07 5.23
CA ALA A 2 26.03 56.18 6.16
C ALA A 2 25.19 55.77 7.40
N SER A 3 24.47 56.71 8.00
CA SER A 3 23.59 56.45 9.15
C SER A 3 22.46 55.46 8.85
N SER A 4 21.85 55.54 7.66
CA SER A 4 20.77 54.64 7.25
C SER A 4 21.28 53.21 7.01
N PHE A 5 22.50 53.04 6.46
CA PHE A 5 23.11 51.71 6.33
C PHE A 5 23.47 51.10 7.68
N VAL A 6 23.93 51.92 8.64
CA VAL A 6 24.16 51.46 10.01
C VAL A 6 22.85 51.04 10.68
N GLN A 7 21.75 51.77 10.48
CA GLN A 7 20.42 51.39 10.97
C GLN A 7 19.94 50.08 10.33
N LEU A 8 20.15 49.90 9.03
CA LEU A 8 19.82 48.66 8.32
C LEU A 8 20.63 47.48 8.86
N ALA A 9 21.94 47.65 9.07
CA ALA A 9 22.78 46.62 9.67
C ALA A 9 22.32 46.24 11.09
N LYS A 10 21.92 47.24 11.90
CA LYS A 10 21.34 47.03 13.24
C LYS A 10 19.94 46.39 13.22
N SER A 11 19.23 46.44 12.10
CA SER A 11 17.93 45.78 11.94
C SER A 11 18.04 44.29 11.64
N LEU A 12 19.24 43.78 11.36
CA LEU A 12 19.46 42.35 11.11
C LEU A 12 19.12 41.50 12.34
N PRO A 13 18.66 40.26 12.17
CA PRO A 13 18.45 39.33 13.28
C PRO A 13 19.70 39.16 14.14
N GLU A 14 19.51 39.10 15.47
CA GLU A 14 20.59 38.92 16.44
C GLU A 14 21.52 37.74 16.11
N PRO A 15 21.06 36.56 15.64
CA PRO A 15 21.95 35.47 15.25
C PRO A 15 22.95 35.84 14.16
N LEU A 16 22.55 36.66 13.17
CA LEU A 16 23.43 37.12 12.10
C LEU A 16 24.39 38.20 12.60
N GLN A 17 23.91 39.14 13.43
CA GLN A 17 24.78 40.15 14.03
C GLN A 17 25.90 39.51 14.87
N ARG A 18 25.54 38.54 15.73
CA ARG A 18 26.51 37.78 16.54
C ARG A 18 27.49 36.98 15.66
N PHE A 19 27.02 36.46 14.53
CA PHE A 19 27.89 35.75 13.58
C PHE A 19 28.91 36.71 12.96
N PHE A 20 28.47 37.82 12.36
CA PHE A 20 29.36 38.79 11.71
C PHE A 20 30.29 39.50 12.69
N ALA A 21 29.89 39.68 13.95
CA ALA A 21 30.78 40.20 14.98
C ALA A 21 31.96 39.26 15.30
N ARG A 22 31.76 37.94 15.18
CA ARG A 22 32.79 36.92 15.47
C ARG A 22 33.60 36.55 14.22
N TRP A 23 32.93 36.40 13.08
CA TRP A 23 33.52 36.06 11.79
C TRP A 23 33.14 37.10 10.74
N PRO A 24 33.73 38.31 10.79
CA PRO A 24 33.47 39.34 9.80
C PRO A 24 34.12 38.94 8.45
N PRO A 25 33.38 38.96 7.32
CA PRO A 25 33.96 38.70 6.01
C PRO A 25 34.89 39.84 5.60
N ALA A 26 35.86 39.55 4.72
CA ALA A 26 36.81 40.53 4.22
C ALA A 26 36.15 41.77 3.59
N SER A 27 34.96 41.61 2.98
CA SER A 27 34.19 42.70 2.37
C SER A 27 33.70 43.76 3.36
N LEU A 28 33.57 43.43 4.66
CA LEU A 28 33.12 44.37 5.69
C LEU A 28 34.27 45.02 6.46
N VAL A 29 35.47 44.45 6.38
CA VAL A 29 36.62 44.87 7.19
C VAL A 29 37.57 45.73 6.36
N ALA A 30 38.15 46.76 6.98
CA ALA A 30 39.14 47.59 6.30
C ALA A 30 40.38 46.75 5.90
N PRO A 31 40.96 47.00 4.71
CA PRO A 31 42.12 46.25 4.25
C PRO A 31 43.28 46.39 5.24
N GLY A 32 43.89 45.28 5.63
CA GLY A 32 45.01 45.23 6.58
C GLY A 32 44.62 45.07 8.06
N THR A 33 43.33 44.95 8.37
CA THR A 33 42.90 44.62 9.75
C THR A 33 43.23 43.15 10.06
N PRO A 34 43.81 42.83 11.23
CA PRO A 34 44.07 41.44 11.62
C PRO A 34 42.78 40.63 11.79
N PRO A 35 42.83 39.30 11.60
CA PRO A 35 41.68 38.42 11.82
C PRO A 35 41.24 38.47 13.30
N THR A 36 39.97 38.15 13.54
CA THR A 36 39.48 38.00 14.91
C THR A 36 40.06 36.75 15.58
N ALA A 37 40.12 36.71 16.91
CA ALA A 37 40.55 35.52 17.65
C ALA A 37 39.75 34.25 17.27
N PHE A 38 38.46 34.41 16.92
CA PHE A 38 37.63 33.31 16.42
C PHE A 38 38.05 32.84 15.03
N GLN A 39 38.43 33.75 14.12
CA GLN A 39 38.93 33.42 12.78
C GLN A 39 40.31 32.74 12.85
N GLU A 40 41.18 33.17 13.76
CA GLU A 40 42.49 32.54 13.96
C GLU A 40 42.37 31.09 14.43
N GLN A 41 41.49 30.82 15.41
CA GLN A 41 41.23 29.46 15.89
C GLN A 41 40.47 28.61 14.87
N ARG A 42 39.56 29.25 14.13
CA ARG A 42 38.60 28.64 13.19
C ARG A 42 38.43 29.52 11.95
N PRO A 43 39.27 29.33 10.91
CA PRO A 43 39.18 30.12 9.68
C PRO A 43 37.81 30.02 9.01
N ASN A 44 37.23 28.81 8.93
CA ASN A 44 35.88 28.59 8.45
C ASN A 44 35.02 27.91 9.54
N PRO A 45 33.99 28.57 10.08
CA PRO A 45 33.18 28.05 11.17
C PRO A 45 32.16 26.98 10.73
N PHE A 46 32.01 26.74 9.43
CA PHE A 46 31.04 25.82 8.83
C PHE A 46 31.64 24.48 8.38
N ARG A 47 32.96 24.38 8.29
CA ARG A 47 33.65 23.16 7.88
C ARG A 47 34.27 22.44 9.08
N PHE A 48 34.43 21.13 8.92
CA PHE A 48 35.26 20.35 9.83
C PHE A 48 36.70 20.87 9.75
N TYR A 49 37.38 20.89 10.90
CA TYR A 49 38.75 21.37 10.99
C TYR A 49 39.62 20.33 11.65
N LYS A 50 40.75 20.02 11.01
CA LYS A 50 41.74 19.11 11.55
C LYS A 50 42.75 19.91 12.37
N HIS A 51 42.84 19.60 13.66
CA HIS A 51 43.78 20.30 14.54
C HIS A 51 45.23 19.94 14.16
N PRO A 52 46.14 20.92 13.99
CA PRO A 52 47.49 20.65 13.47
C PRO A 52 48.34 19.81 14.43
N VAL A 53 48.25 20.07 15.74
CA VAL A 53 49.04 19.32 16.75
C VAL A 53 48.47 17.92 17.01
N THR A 54 47.19 17.80 17.35
CA THR A 54 46.57 16.51 17.73
C THR A 54 46.14 15.65 16.54
N GLY A 55 46.07 16.21 15.32
CA GLY A 55 45.60 15.52 14.12
C GLY A 55 44.12 15.12 14.12
N ARG A 56 43.37 15.44 15.19
CA ARG A 56 41.96 15.07 15.33
C ARG A 56 41.07 16.03 14.55
N TRP A 57 40.05 15.47 13.90
CA TRP A 57 38.97 16.26 13.30
C TRP A 57 38.05 16.78 14.38
N GLN A 58 37.74 18.06 14.28
CA GLN A 58 36.79 18.73 15.15
C GLN A 58 35.57 19.14 14.33
N ASP A 59 34.41 19.02 14.97
CA ASP A 59 33.14 19.40 14.40
C ASP A 59 33.10 20.89 14.02
N PRO A 60 32.30 21.26 13.00
CA PRO A 60 32.10 22.65 12.67
C PRO A 60 31.45 23.39 13.83
N VAL A 61 31.89 24.62 14.08
CA VAL A 61 31.38 25.49 15.16
C VAL A 61 29.87 25.65 15.07
N TYR A 62 29.34 25.75 13.84
CA TYR A 62 27.91 25.68 13.56
C TYR A 62 27.58 24.33 12.90
N SER A 63 26.67 23.58 13.52
CA SER A 63 26.15 22.33 12.95
C SER A 63 25.35 22.60 11.67
N GLN A 64 25.17 21.59 10.81
CA GLN A 64 24.46 21.75 9.52
C GLN A 64 23.05 22.36 9.67
N ARG A 65 22.34 22.07 10.78
CA ARG A 65 21.05 22.70 11.11
C ARG A 65 21.20 24.20 11.33
N ARG A 66 22.18 24.62 12.14
CA ARG A 66 22.44 26.04 12.42
C ARG A 66 22.97 26.78 11.19
N GLN A 67 23.78 26.12 10.36
CA GLN A 67 24.19 26.66 9.06
C GLN A 67 22.98 26.94 8.18
N ALA A 68 22.05 25.99 8.04
CA ALA A 68 20.84 26.18 7.25
C ALA A 68 19.95 27.32 7.81
N GLN A 69 19.86 27.46 9.14
CA GLN A 69 19.15 28.57 9.77
C GLN A 69 19.80 29.92 9.47
N LEU A 70 21.13 30.04 9.59
CA LEU A 70 21.85 31.27 9.25
C LEU A 70 21.71 31.62 7.78
N VAL A 71 21.87 30.65 6.88
CA VAL A 71 21.68 30.84 5.43
C VAL A 71 20.25 31.28 5.12
N LYS A 72 19.24 30.69 5.78
CA LYS A 72 17.84 31.10 5.60
C LYS A 72 17.63 32.56 6.00
N LEU A 73 18.08 32.95 7.20
CA LEU A 73 17.98 34.34 7.66
C LEU A 73 18.77 35.29 6.74
N ALA A 74 19.98 34.90 6.33
CA ALA A 74 20.81 35.74 5.48
C ALA A 74 20.17 35.94 4.10
N ARG A 75 19.48 34.93 3.56
CA ARG A 75 18.71 35.07 2.32
C ARG A 75 17.54 36.03 2.46
N GLU A 76 16.76 35.90 3.54
CA GLU A 76 15.61 36.77 3.82
C GLU A 76 16.03 38.25 3.94
N HIS A 77 17.26 38.49 4.41
CA HIS A 77 17.82 39.83 4.59
C HIS A 77 18.84 40.25 3.51
N GLY A 78 19.03 39.46 2.45
CA GLY A 78 19.92 39.80 1.33
C GLY A 78 21.42 39.86 1.66
N VAL A 79 21.88 39.15 2.69
CA VAL A 79 23.28 39.10 3.15
C VAL A 79 23.90 37.69 3.04
N GLU A 80 23.35 36.85 2.15
CA GLU A 80 23.82 35.46 1.96
C GLU A 80 25.27 35.41 1.43
N GLU A 81 25.65 36.32 0.53
CA GLU A 81 27.00 36.42 -0.07
C GLU A 81 28.09 36.77 0.96
N LEU A 82 27.71 37.37 2.09
CA LEU A 82 28.63 37.73 3.17
C LEU A 82 28.98 36.54 4.07
N LEU A 83 28.26 35.42 3.95
CA LEU A 83 28.54 34.20 4.69
C LEU A 83 29.67 33.41 4.00
N PRO A 84 30.52 32.69 4.77
CA PRO A 84 31.45 31.73 4.21
C PRO A 84 30.73 30.65 3.39
N GLU A 85 31.41 30.06 2.40
CA GLU A 85 30.86 28.99 1.56
C GLU A 85 30.33 27.80 2.39
N THR A 86 29.10 27.37 2.11
CA THR A 86 28.45 26.24 2.80
C THR A 86 27.73 25.32 1.83
N THR A 87 27.59 24.04 2.21
CA THR A 87 26.77 23.07 1.47
C THR A 87 25.27 23.39 1.51
N LYS A 88 24.85 24.29 2.40
CA LYS A 88 23.45 24.74 2.56
C LYS A 88 23.16 26.04 1.80
N GLY A 89 24.18 26.71 1.25
CA GLY A 89 24.05 27.92 0.43
C GLY A 89 23.17 27.69 -0.79
N THR A 90 22.55 28.76 -1.30
CA THR A 90 21.78 28.74 -2.55
C THR A 90 22.66 28.46 -3.74
N GLU A 91 23.70 29.26 -3.93
CA GLU A 91 24.64 29.16 -5.04
C GLU A 91 25.26 27.78 -5.11
N TYR A 92 25.79 27.30 -3.99
CA TYR A 92 26.36 25.96 -3.91
C TYR A 92 25.36 24.86 -4.29
N ARG A 93 24.14 24.90 -3.74
CA ARG A 93 23.12 23.86 -4.03
C ARG A 93 22.64 23.90 -5.48
N LEU A 94 22.58 25.09 -6.08
CA LEU A 94 22.23 25.26 -7.49
C LEU A 94 23.37 24.76 -8.39
N ALA A 95 24.60 25.23 -8.16
CA ALA A 95 25.78 24.80 -8.90
C ALA A 95 25.95 23.27 -8.83
N HIS A 96 25.88 22.69 -7.63
CA HIS A 96 26.02 21.25 -7.43
C HIS A 96 24.90 20.45 -8.13
N ARG A 97 23.67 20.98 -8.17
CA ARG A 97 22.55 20.33 -8.87
C ARG A 97 22.71 20.42 -10.40
N VAL A 98 23.19 21.55 -10.91
CA VAL A 98 23.42 21.77 -12.34
C VAL A 98 24.58 20.90 -12.83
N GLU A 99 25.70 20.88 -12.09
CA GLU A 99 26.90 20.13 -12.45
C GLU A 99 26.67 18.62 -12.41
N HIS A 100 26.04 18.10 -11.34
CA HIS A 100 25.94 16.66 -11.13
C HIS A 100 24.59 16.04 -11.50
N GLY A 101 23.53 16.85 -11.66
CA GLY A 101 22.18 16.37 -11.96
C GLY A 101 21.56 15.49 -10.85
N LEU A 102 20.50 14.77 -11.20
CA LEU A 102 19.88 13.78 -10.31
C LEU A 102 20.72 12.50 -10.31
N ARG A 103 21.10 12.01 -9.12
CA ARG A 103 21.99 10.84 -8.98
C ARG A 103 21.37 9.69 -8.17
N VAL A 104 20.05 9.70 -8.03
CA VAL A 104 19.31 8.63 -7.33
C VAL A 104 19.38 7.34 -8.16
N LYS A 105 19.48 6.18 -7.51
CA LYS A 105 19.52 4.90 -8.21
C LYS A 105 18.23 4.68 -9.01
N GLY A 106 18.38 4.25 -10.27
CA GLY A 106 17.26 3.99 -11.18
C GLY A 106 16.90 5.18 -12.07
N THR A 107 16.59 6.34 -11.49
CA THR A 107 16.13 7.54 -12.23
C THR A 107 17.20 8.62 -12.41
N GLY A 108 18.36 8.46 -11.78
CA GLY A 108 19.48 9.39 -11.93
C GLY A 108 20.07 9.37 -13.35
N VAL A 109 20.76 10.45 -13.71
CA VAL A 109 21.43 10.59 -15.00
C VAL A 109 22.39 9.41 -15.20
N GLY A 110 22.23 8.70 -16.32
CA GLY A 110 23.03 7.51 -16.64
C GLY A 110 22.66 6.24 -15.87
N GLN A 111 21.61 6.25 -15.04
CA GLN A 111 21.09 5.05 -14.37
C GLN A 111 19.92 4.44 -15.16
N LYS A 112 19.69 3.14 -14.96
CA LYS A 112 18.54 2.40 -15.50
C LYS A 112 17.73 1.79 -14.36
N VAL A 113 16.41 1.84 -14.49
CA VAL A 113 15.47 1.23 -13.53
C VAL A 113 15.58 -0.29 -13.61
N LYS A 114 15.56 -0.96 -12.46
CA LYS A 114 15.68 -2.43 -12.35
C LYS A 114 14.49 -3.17 -12.98
N GLY A 115 13.30 -2.58 -12.96
CA GLY A 115 12.04 -3.22 -13.32
C GLY A 115 11.53 -4.17 -12.24
N HIS A 116 10.22 -4.36 -12.15
CA HIS A 116 9.62 -5.31 -11.21
C HIS A 116 9.92 -6.76 -11.63
N ILE A 117 9.81 -7.71 -10.69
CA ILE A 117 10.10 -9.13 -10.96
C ILE A 117 9.25 -9.64 -12.14
N HIS A 118 7.94 -9.35 -12.14
CA HIS A 118 7.06 -9.82 -13.21
C HIS A 118 7.43 -9.24 -14.58
N GLU A 119 7.89 -7.99 -14.67
CA GLU A 119 8.35 -7.36 -15.92
C GLU A 119 9.60 -8.05 -16.45
N ARG A 120 10.56 -8.32 -15.55
CA ARG A 120 11.82 -9.00 -15.90
C ARG A 120 11.59 -10.43 -16.40
N HIS A 121 10.66 -11.16 -15.78
CA HIS A 121 10.39 -12.56 -16.09
C HIS A 121 9.27 -12.77 -17.12
N MET A 122 8.56 -11.71 -17.53
CA MET A 122 7.42 -11.81 -18.45
C MET A 122 7.79 -12.52 -19.75
N ILE A 123 8.91 -12.12 -20.37
CA ILE A 123 9.33 -12.66 -21.66
C ILE A 123 9.60 -14.16 -21.55
N ALA A 124 10.39 -14.57 -20.55
CA ALA A 124 10.68 -15.98 -20.31
C ALA A 124 9.41 -16.80 -20.03
N LYS A 125 8.49 -16.26 -19.20
CA LYS A 125 7.21 -16.91 -18.88
C LYS A 125 6.30 -17.05 -20.11
N MET A 126 6.27 -16.05 -21.00
CA MET A 126 5.48 -16.12 -22.23
C MET A 126 6.06 -17.12 -23.23
N GLU A 127 7.39 -17.22 -23.33
CA GLU A 127 8.03 -18.21 -24.20
C GLU A 127 7.78 -19.65 -23.70
N GLN A 128 7.81 -19.86 -22.39
CA GLN A 128 7.45 -21.16 -21.79
C GLN A 128 6.00 -21.55 -22.11
N ARG A 129 5.06 -20.60 -21.99
CA ARG A 129 3.65 -20.82 -22.36
C ARG A 129 3.51 -21.14 -23.85
N ARG A 130 4.20 -20.39 -24.72
CA ARG A 130 4.22 -20.63 -26.17
C ARG A 130 4.71 -22.05 -26.48
N LYS A 131 5.83 -22.47 -25.88
CA LYS A 131 6.40 -23.81 -26.06
C LYS A 131 5.43 -24.90 -25.60
N ALA A 132 4.84 -24.75 -24.41
CA ALA A 132 3.86 -25.70 -23.89
C ALA A 132 2.65 -25.85 -24.82
N MET A 133 2.13 -24.75 -25.37
CA MET A 133 1.03 -24.78 -26.33
C MET A 133 1.39 -25.48 -27.64
N LEU A 134 2.62 -25.33 -28.12
CA LEU A 134 3.11 -26.03 -29.31
C LEU A 134 3.27 -27.53 -29.09
N ASP A 135 3.68 -27.95 -27.89
CA ASP A 135 3.86 -29.36 -27.55
C ASP A 135 2.58 -30.04 -27.03
N MET A 136 1.55 -29.28 -26.65
CA MET A 136 0.28 -29.77 -26.13
C MET A 136 -0.40 -30.82 -27.05
N PRO A 137 -0.49 -30.65 -28.39
CA PRO A 137 -1.10 -31.67 -29.25
C PRO A 137 -0.38 -33.02 -29.21
N LYS A 138 0.95 -33.03 -29.05
CA LYS A 138 1.72 -34.28 -28.93
C LYS A 138 1.42 -34.97 -27.61
N LEU A 139 1.39 -34.19 -26.52
CA LEU A 139 1.08 -34.69 -25.18
C LEU A 139 -0.32 -35.30 -25.13
N ILE A 140 -1.33 -34.63 -25.71
CA ILE A 140 -2.71 -35.14 -25.77
C ILE A 140 -2.77 -36.48 -26.51
N ARG A 141 -2.04 -36.64 -27.62
CA ARG A 141 -1.99 -37.91 -28.37
C ARG A 141 -1.41 -39.04 -27.51
N ALA A 142 -0.27 -38.79 -26.87
CA ALA A 142 0.39 -39.77 -26.00
C ALA A 142 -0.48 -40.16 -24.80
N TRP A 143 -1.09 -39.18 -24.13
CA TRP A 143 -1.99 -39.44 -23.00
C TRP A 143 -3.24 -40.23 -23.42
N LYS A 144 -3.86 -39.88 -24.55
CA LYS A 144 -5.01 -40.62 -25.08
C LYS A 144 -4.65 -42.05 -25.47
N SER A 145 -3.46 -42.31 -26.03
CA SER A 145 -3.05 -43.68 -26.37
C SER A 145 -2.81 -44.56 -25.14
N VAL A 146 -2.35 -43.98 -24.04
CA VAL A 146 -2.08 -44.73 -22.79
C VAL A 146 -3.38 -44.97 -22.01
N ASN A 147 -4.28 -43.98 -21.95
CA ASN A 147 -5.47 -44.04 -21.10
C ASN A 147 -6.77 -44.46 -21.82
N PHE A 148 -6.81 -44.51 -23.15
CA PHE A 148 -7.96 -44.95 -23.93
C PHE A 148 -7.54 -45.92 -25.05
N PRO A 149 -7.32 -47.21 -24.75
CA PRO A 149 -6.71 -48.15 -25.68
C PRO A 149 -7.64 -48.68 -26.79
N LEU A 150 -8.90 -48.23 -26.88
CA LEU A 150 -9.87 -48.67 -27.89
C LEU A 150 -10.58 -47.48 -28.58
N PRO A 151 -11.02 -47.64 -29.85
CA PRO A 151 -11.25 -46.52 -30.75
C PRO A 151 -12.50 -45.71 -30.34
N TRP A 152 -12.26 -44.46 -29.95
CA TRP A 152 -13.23 -43.38 -29.72
C TRP A 152 -14.22 -43.11 -30.88
N ARG A 153 -14.16 -43.87 -31.97
CA ARG A 153 -15.11 -43.81 -33.10
C ARG A 153 -16.47 -44.45 -32.80
N LEU A 154 -16.63 -45.25 -31.73
CA LEU A 154 -17.90 -45.93 -31.42
C LEU A 154 -18.80 -45.19 -30.41
N LEU A 155 -18.40 -44.04 -29.87
CA LEU A 155 -19.21 -43.23 -28.94
C LEU A 155 -19.64 -41.87 -29.52
N ARG A 156 -19.44 -41.64 -30.83
CA ARG A 156 -19.86 -40.41 -31.52
C ARG A 156 -21.15 -40.58 -32.33
N THR A 157 -22.02 -41.51 -31.94
CA THR A 157 -23.35 -41.69 -32.54
C THR A 157 -24.51 -41.49 -31.56
N TYR A 158 -24.26 -41.26 -30.26
CA TYR A 158 -25.34 -41.19 -29.26
C TYR A 158 -25.34 -39.95 -28.35
N ALA A 159 -24.84 -38.80 -28.84
CA ALA A 159 -24.95 -37.53 -28.10
C ALA A 159 -24.87 -36.27 -28.98
N ILE A 160 -25.48 -36.28 -30.18
CA ILE A 160 -25.64 -35.04 -30.99
C ILE A 160 -27.12 -34.68 -31.24
N ASN A 161 -28.10 -35.52 -30.86
CA ASN A 161 -29.52 -35.20 -31.05
C ASN A 161 -30.31 -35.19 -29.74
N SER A 162 -30.03 -34.22 -28.87
CA SER A 162 -30.97 -33.72 -27.85
C SER A 162 -30.43 -32.49 -27.13
N LEU A 163 -30.19 -31.41 -27.89
CA LEU A 163 -30.14 -30.07 -27.31
C LEU A 163 -31.42 -29.31 -27.75
N PRO A 164 -32.41 -29.10 -26.86
CA PRO A 164 -33.41 -28.08 -27.11
C PRO A 164 -32.77 -26.69 -26.93
N PRO A 165 -33.04 -25.72 -27.84
CA PRO A 165 -32.60 -24.35 -27.67
C PRO A 165 -33.63 -23.61 -26.80
N SER A 166 -33.31 -23.38 -25.54
CA SER A 166 -34.08 -22.48 -24.67
C SER A 166 -33.11 -21.87 -23.67
N GLN A 167 -32.59 -20.69 -23.96
CA GLN A 167 -33.10 -19.44 -23.39
C GLN A 167 -33.22 -19.50 -21.87
N SER A 168 -32.21 -18.99 -21.17
CA SER A 168 -32.36 -17.76 -20.41
C SER A 168 -31.02 -17.42 -19.76
N MET A 169 -30.58 -16.19 -19.96
CA MET A 169 -29.58 -15.60 -19.08
C MET A 169 -30.21 -15.55 -17.69
N ALA A 170 -29.72 -16.37 -16.76
CA ALA A 170 -30.04 -16.20 -15.36
C ALA A 170 -29.41 -14.89 -14.89
N VAL A 171 -30.18 -13.81 -15.02
CA VAL A 171 -29.98 -12.62 -14.20
C VAL A 171 -30.15 -13.12 -12.77
N SER A 172 -29.05 -13.32 -12.05
CA SER A 172 -29.10 -13.68 -10.64
C SER A 172 -29.89 -12.59 -9.92
N SER A 173 -31.13 -12.86 -9.54
CA SER A 173 -31.90 -11.93 -8.75
C SER A 173 -31.13 -11.67 -7.44
N PRO A 174 -30.93 -10.41 -7.04
CA PRO A 174 -30.22 -10.06 -5.82
C PRO A 174 -30.92 -10.73 -4.63
N SER A 175 -30.15 -11.27 -3.68
CA SER A 175 -30.75 -11.84 -2.48
C SER A 175 -31.43 -10.74 -1.66
N HIS A 176 -32.42 -11.08 -0.83
CA HIS A 176 -33.06 -10.07 0.04
C HIS A 176 -32.04 -9.42 1.01
N TYR A 177 -30.96 -10.13 1.33
CA TYR A 177 -29.81 -9.64 2.08
C TYR A 177 -29.02 -8.57 1.30
N ASP A 178 -28.81 -8.77 0.00
CA ASP A 178 -28.12 -7.82 -0.89
C ASP A 178 -28.93 -6.53 -1.11
N VAL A 179 -30.27 -6.65 -1.20
CA VAL A 179 -31.19 -5.51 -1.41
C VAL A 179 -31.17 -4.55 -0.21
N LEU A 180 -31.10 -5.06 1.03
CA LEU A 180 -30.97 -4.22 2.23
C LEU A 180 -29.51 -3.96 2.64
N ASN A 181 -28.56 -4.60 1.94
CA ASN A 181 -27.12 -4.58 2.20
C ASN A 181 -26.81 -4.98 3.66
N LEU A 182 -27.29 -6.17 4.03
CA LEU A 182 -27.15 -6.81 5.33
C LEU A 182 -26.56 -8.21 5.15
N SER A 183 -25.69 -8.66 6.06
CA SER A 183 -25.18 -10.04 6.02
C SER A 183 -26.00 -10.96 6.94
N PRO A 184 -26.18 -12.25 6.58
CA PRO A 184 -26.85 -13.23 7.44
C PRO A 184 -26.19 -13.38 8.82
N SER A 185 -24.87 -13.20 8.89
CA SER A 185 -24.08 -13.31 10.13
C SER A 185 -24.41 -12.20 11.13
N ILE A 186 -24.52 -10.94 10.66
CA ILE A 186 -24.86 -9.78 11.51
C ILE A 186 -26.25 -9.93 12.12
N LEU A 187 -27.18 -10.52 11.37
CA LEU A 187 -28.56 -10.71 11.82
C LEU A 187 -28.74 -11.96 12.72
N ASN A 188 -27.74 -12.83 12.81
CA ASN A 188 -27.75 -14.01 13.69
C ASN A 188 -27.03 -13.76 15.02
N SER A 189 -26.06 -12.85 15.06
CA SER A 189 -25.33 -12.51 16.30
C SER A 189 -26.10 -11.56 17.21
N GLN A 190 -27.09 -10.83 16.69
CA GLN A 190 -27.80 -9.79 17.44
C GLN A 190 -29.11 -10.31 18.05
N HIS A 191 -29.32 -10.05 19.36
CA HIS A 191 -30.50 -10.49 20.12
C HIS A 191 -31.82 -9.81 19.70
N ASP A 192 -31.76 -8.60 19.12
CA ASP A 192 -32.91 -7.91 18.51
C ASP A 192 -32.53 -7.31 17.13
N PRO A 193 -32.65 -8.09 16.03
CA PRO A 193 -32.30 -7.63 14.68
C PRO A 193 -33.34 -6.67 14.07
N SER A 194 -34.50 -6.47 14.72
CA SER A 194 -35.63 -5.74 14.13
C SER A 194 -35.34 -4.25 13.92
N THR A 195 -34.58 -3.64 14.82
CA THR A 195 -34.16 -2.23 14.77
C THR A 195 -33.17 -1.99 13.62
N LEU A 196 -32.21 -2.91 13.45
CA LEU A 196 -31.21 -2.90 12.39
C LEU A 196 -31.85 -3.07 11.01
N ILE A 197 -32.79 -4.01 10.87
CA ILE A 197 -33.53 -4.22 9.61
C ILE A 197 -34.37 -2.98 9.25
N LYS A 198 -35.03 -2.34 10.23
CA LYS A 198 -35.79 -1.09 10.02
C LYS A 198 -34.88 0.07 9.58
N GLN A 199 -33.69 0.19 10.17
CA GLN A 199 -32.71 1.20 9.80
C GLN A 199 -32.18 0.97 8.38
N ALA A 200 -31.88 -0.29 8.02
CA ALA A 200 -31.43 -0.67 6.69
C ALA A 200 -32.49 -0.40 5.61
N TYR A 201 -33.76 -0.68 5.90
CA TYR A 201 -34.90 -0.36 5.04
C TYR A 201 -35.01 1.16 4.76
N ARG A 202 -34.97 1.99 5.80
CA ARG A 202 -34.98 3.45 5.65
C ARG A 202 -33.80 3.94 4.80
N ARG A 203 -32.60 3.39 5.01
CA ARG A 203 -31.40 3.71 4.23
C ARG A 203 -31.55 3.30 2.76
N ALA A 204 -32.10 2.12 2.48
CA ALA A 204 -32.29 1.62 1.13
C ALA A 204 -33.29 2.50 0.34
N LEU A 205 -34.43 2.86 0.96
CA LEU A 205 -35.41 3.75 0.35
C LEU A 205 -34.82 5.12 0.00
N LEU A 206 -34.02 5.72 0.88
CA LEU A 206 -33.40 7.03 0.65
C LEU A 206 -32.31 7.02 -0.44
N ARG A 207 -31.72 5.85 -0.71
CA ARG A 207 -30.71 5.63 -1.75
C ARG A 207 -31.31 5.32 -3.12
N HIS A 208 -32.44 4.62 -3.13
CA HIS A 208 -33.09 4.11 -4.34
C HIS A 208 -34.42 4.82 -4.67
N HIS A 209 -34.69 5.97 -4.05
CA HIS A 209 -35.85 6.78 -4.35
C HIS A 209 -35.82 7.27 -5.81
N PRO A 210 -36.91 7.15 -6.59
CA PRO A 210 -36.95 7.50 -8.01
C PRO A 210 -36.66 8.99 -8.28
N ASP A 211 -36.90 9.85 -7.29
CA ASP A 211 -36.66 11.31 -7.37
C ASP A 211 -35.16 11.70 -7.39
N LYS A 212 -34.25 10.76 -7.07
CA LYS A 212 -32.79 10.96 -7.20
C LYS A 212 -32.19 10.33 -8.46
N ALA A 213 -32.95 9.50 -9.18
CA ALA A 213 -32.51 8.89 -10.43
C ALA A 213 -32.69 9.83 -11.65
N SER A 214 -33.47 10.91 -11.48
CA SER A 214 -33.79 11.90 -12.52
C SER A 214 -32.79 13.06 -12.62
N THR A 215 -31.85 13.22 -11.68
CA THR A 215 -30.91 14.36 -11.64
C THR A 215 -29.61 14.14 -12.43
N SER A 216 -29.47 13.03 -13.16
CA SER A 216 -28.23 12.64 -13.86
C SER A 216 -28.32 12.74 -15.39
N THR A 217 -29.17 13.62 -15.95
CA THR A 217 -29.17 13.88 -17.40
C THR A 217 -29.45 15.34 -17.74
N ALA A 218 -28.39 16.14 -17.93
CA ALA A 218 -28.36 17.31 -18.82
C ALA A 218 -26.91 17.78 -19.09
N PRO A 219 -26.51 18.10 -20.34
CA PRO A 219 -25.17 18.60 -20.68
C PRO A 219 -25.14 20.13 -20.90
N SER A 220 -24.06 20.83 -20.50
CA SER A 220 -23.68 22.14 -21.06
C SER A 220 -22.20 22.55 -20.78
N VAL A 221 -21.44 22.67 -21.87
CA VAL A 221 -20.47 23.73 -22.28
C VAL A 221 -20.36 24.99 -21.38
N SER A 222 -19.25 25.71 -21.12
CA SER A 222 -17.80 25.67 -21.41
C SER A 222 -17.08 26.75 -20.56
N SER A 223 -15.77 26.56 -20.24
CA SER A 223 -14.70 27.57 -19.93
C SER A 223 -14.84 28.47 -18.67
N SER A 224 -13.83 28.71 -17.79
CA SER A 224 -12.41 29.04 -18.00
C SER A 224 -11.52 28.94 -16.72
N THR A 225 -10.25 28.55 -16.92
CA THR A 225 -8.97 29.00 -16.29
C THR A 225 -8.65 28.88 -14.77
N SER A 226 -7.45 28.30 -14.54
CA SER A 226 -6.48 28.39 -13.42
C SER A 226 -6.52 27.39 -12.24
N THR A 227 -5.56 26.46 -12.32
CA THR A 227 -4.53 26.08 -11.32
C THR A 227 -4.92 26.00 -9.83
N SER A 228 -5.17 24.76 -9.37
CA SER A 228 -4.70 24.26 -8.06
C SER A 228 -4.91 22.75 -7.97
N THR A 229 -3.83 22.00 -7.71
CA THR A 229 -3.89 20.63 -7.16
C THR A 229 -4.57 20.64 -5.79
N PRO A 230 -5.42 19.65 -5.49
CA PRO A 230 -4.98 18.65 -4.50
C PRO A 230 -5.41 17.20 -4.82
N THR A 231 -4.63 16.30 -4.25
CA THR A 231 -4.89 14.89 -3.97
C THR A 231 -6.35 14.59 -3.64
N SER A 232 -7.02 13.70 -4.39
CA SER A 232 -8.15 12.86 -3.95
C SER A 232 -8.59 11.88 -5.05
N GLN A 233 -8.42 10.58 -4.75
CA GLN A 233 -9.36 9.48 -4.99
C GLN A 233 -10.38 9.65 -6.14
N THR A 234 -10.02 9.18 -7.33
CA THR A 234 -11.01 8.82 -8.36
C THR A 234 -11.25 7.31 -8.30
N ARG A 235 -12.34 6.94 -7.61
CA ARG A 235 -12.99 5.63 -7.71
C ARG A 235 -13.46 5.41 -9.16
N PRO A 236 -13.23 4.24 -9.77
CA PRO A 236 -14.07 3.81 -10.89
C PRO A 236 -15.43 3.41 -10.32
N SER A 237 -16.46 4.16 -10.67
CA SER A 237 -17.86 3.90 -10.35
C SER A 237 -18.30 2.57 -10.98
N SER A 238 -18.28 1.48 -10.20
CA SER A 238 -18.97 0.24 -10.54
C SER A 238 -20.47 0.47 -10.48
N ALA A 239 -21.18 -0.09 -11.45
CA ALA A 239 -22.61 0.08 -11.69
C ALA A 239 -23.45 0.10 -10.40
N SER A 240 -24.15 1.21 -10.16
CA SER A 240 -25.16 1.30 -9.11
C SER A 240 -26.30 0.36 -9.49
N GLN A 241 -26.36 -0.84 -8.92
CA GLN A 241 -27.58 -1.65 -8.98
C GLN A 241 -28.68 -0.85 -8.28
N LEU A 242 -29.57 -0.22 -9.06
CA LEU A 242 -30.73 0.47 -8.54
C LEU A 242 -31.80 -0.58 -8.26
N TYR A 243 -32.17 -0.75 -6.98
CA TYR A 243 -33.27 -1.61 -6.59
C TYR A 243 -34.59 -0.83 -6.66
N THR A 244 -35.66 -1.48 -7.10
CA THR A 244 -37.00 -0.89 -7.10
C THR A 244 -37.55 -0.82 -5.67
N ILE A 245 -38.45 0.13 -5.41
CA ILE A 245 -39.11 0.24 -4.09
C ILE A 245 -39.78 -1.08 -3.72
N ASP A 246 -40.43 -1.74 -4.67
CA ASP A 246 -41.11 -3.04 -4.46
C ASP A 246 -40.15 -4.14 -4.01
N GLN A 247 -38.93 -4.18 -4.57
CA GLN A 247 -37.89 -5.12 -4.14
C GLN A 247 -37.42 -4.84 -2.71
N ILE A 248 -37.26 -3.57 -2.36
CA ILE A 248 -36.84 -3.13 -1.02
C ILE A 248 -37.92 -3.45 0.02
N THR A 249 -39.19 -3.19 -0.30
CA THR A 249 -40.33 -3.52 0.56
C THR A 249 -40.46 -5.04 0.75
N LYS A 250 -40.33 -5.83 -0.32
CA LYS A 250 -40.35 -7.30 -0.24
C LYS A 250 -39.21 -7.85 0.62
N ALA A 251 -38.00 -7.30 0.49
CA ALA A 251 -36.87 -7.70 1.33
C ALA A 251 -37.11 -7.39 2.81
N PHE A 252 -37.68 -6.22 3.11
CA PHE A 252 -38.04 -5.85 4.47
C PHE A 252 -39.11 -6.76 5.07
N THR A 253 -40.19 -7.06 4.34
CA THR A 253 -41.27 -7.94 4.84
C THR A 253 -40.74 -9.33 5.19
N VAL A 254 -39.93 -9.92 4.30
CA VAL A 254 -39.38 -11.26 4.49
C VAL A 254 -38.36 -11.31 5.63
N LEU A 255 -37.44 -10.33 5.71
CA LEU A 255 -36.39 -10.33 6.74
C LEU A 255 -36.88 -9.88 8.12
N SER A 256 -37.94 -9.08 8.18
CA SER A 256 -38.47 -8.54 9.45
C SER A 256 -39.20 -9.57 10.32
N SER A 257 -39.72 -10.67 9.75
CA SER A 257 -40.41 -11.71 10.52
C SER A 257 -39.54 -12.97 10.66
N PRO A 258 -39.31 -13.48 11.90
CA PRO A 258 -38.43 -14.63 12.13
C PRO A 258 -38.81 -15.89 11.34
N SER A 259 -40.11 -16.14 11.18
CA SER A 259 -40.63 -17.31 10.45
C SER A 259 -40.45 -17.21 8.93
N GLN A 260 -40.61 -16.01 8.34
CA GLN A 260 -40.37 -15.83 6.89
C GLN A 260 -38.88 -15.79 6.57
N ARG A 261 -38.06 -15.26 7.49
CA ARG A 261 -36.61 -15.30 7.38
C ARG A 261 -36.08 -16.73 7.42
N SER A 262 -36.53 -17.56 8.37
CA SER A 262 -36.05 -18.94 8.50
C SER A 262 -36.44 -19.81 7.30
N THR A 263 -37.65 -19.62 6.76
CA THR A 263 -38.09 -20.29 5.52
C THR A 263 -37.28 -19.83 4.31
N TYR A 264 -37.02 -18.53 4.17
CA TYR A 264 -36.14 -18.00 3.11
C TYR A 264 -34.70 -18.54 3.24
N ASP A 265 -34.13 -18.57 4.45
CA ASP A 265 -32.80 -19.11 4.70
C ASP A 265 -32.69 -20.61 4.42
N ALA A 266 -33.78 -21.37 4.65
CA ALA A 266 -33.88 -22.76 4.24
C ALA A 266 -33.89 -22.90 2.71
N THR A 267 -34.62 -22.05 1.99
CA THR A 267 -34.61 -22.05 0.52
C THR A 267 -33.25 -21.69 -0.07
N LEU A 268 -32.52 -20.72 0.51
CA LEU A 268 -31.16 -20.37 0.09
C LEU A 268 -30.16 -21.52 0.33
N ARG A 269 -30.30 -22.25 1.45
CA ARG A 269 -29.48 -23.43 1.75
C ARG A 269 -29.73 -24.57 0.76
N LEU A 270 -30.99 -24.83 0.42
CA LEU A 270 -31.38 -25.83 -0.60
C LEU A 270 -30.95 -25.41 -2.03
N ALA A 271 -30.97 -24.11 -2.33
CA ALA A 271 -30.49 -23.60 -3.61
C ALA A 271 -28.96 -23.73 -3.74
N ARG A 272 -28.20 -23.52 -2.66
CA ARG A 272 -26.73 -23.68 -2.65
C ARG A 272 -26.27 -25.14 -2.80
N SER A 273 -27.06 -26.12 -2.34
CA SER A 273 -26.73 -27.55 -2.54
C SER A 273 -26.88 -28.02 -3.99
N ASN A 274 -27.60 -27.29 -4.84
CA ASN A 274 -27.78 -27.59 -6.26
C ASN A 274 -26.71 -26.95 -7.18
N GLY A 275 -25.60 -26.46 -6.62
CA GLY A 275 -24.39 -26.20 -7.39
C GLY A 275 -24.35 -24.90 -8.21
N GLU A 276 -24.92 -23.81 -7.70
CA GLU A 276 -24.75 -22.50 -8.33
C GLU A 276 -24.61 -21.37 -7.28
N ALA A 277 -23.62 -20.49 -7.50
CA ALA A 277 -23.26 -19.29 -6.72
C ALA A 277 -22.24 -19.42 -5.56
N THR A 278 -20.96 -19.64 -5.90
CA THR A 278 -19.85 -18.93 -5.21
C THR A 278 -19.84 -17.49 -5.72
N GLN A 279 -20.83 -16.68 -5.32
CA GLN A 279 -20.80 -15.25 -5.62
C GLN A 279 -19.67 -14.60 -4.81
N THR A 280 -18.77 -13.98 -5.55
CA THR A 280 -17.63 -13.18 -5.10
C THR A 280 -18.03 -12.25 -3.97
N ARG A 281 -17.74 -12.67 -2.73
CA ARG A 281 -17.81 -11.83 -1.54
C ARG A 281 -16.98 -10.59 -1.85
N PHE A 282 -17.61 -9.41 -1.84
CA PHE A 282 -16.98 -8.15 -2.21
C PHE A 282 -15.77 -7.91 -1.29
N GLN A 283 -14.55 -8.13 -1.80
CA GLN A 283 -13.29 -8.01 -1.07
C GLN A 283 -12.86 -6.54 -1.02
N THR A 284 -13.36 -5.79 -0.05
CA THR A 284 -12.88 -4.42 0.20
C THR A 284 -11.59 -4.46 1.00
N GLY A 285 -10.53 -3.81 0.50
CA GLY A 285 -9.32 -3.53 1.28
C GLY A 285 -8.59 -4.79 1.74
N ILE A 286 -7.93 -5.47 0.79
CA ILE A 286 -7.06 -6.62 1.07
C ILE A 286 -5.71 -6.07 1.56
N GLU A 287 -5.31 -6.48 2.77
CA GLU A 287 -3.99 -6.19 3.33
C GLU A 287 -3.13 -7.45 3.29
N ASN A 288 -1.91 -7.35 2.75
CA ASN A 288 -0.99 -8.47 2.60
C ASN A 288 -0.01 -8.48 3.78
N VAL A 289 0.13 -9.63 4.45
CA VAL A 289 1.03 -9.82 5.59
C VAL A 289 1.68 -11.20 5.51
N ASP A 290 2.95 -11.31 5.90
CA ASP A 290 3.65 -12.58 5.99
C ASP A 290 3.38 -13.25 7.35
N LEU A 291 3.30 -14.58 7.40
CA LEU A 291 2.97 -15.32 8.64
C LEU A 291 3.96 -15.04 9.78
N ASP A 292 5.24 -14.83 9.46
CA ASP A 292 6.30 -14.53 10.43
C ASP A 292 6.12 -13.18 11.16
N ASP A 293 5.33 -12.26 10.59
CA ASP A 293 5.05 -10.95 11.17
C ASP A 293 3.80 -10.96 12.08
N LEU A 294 3.08 -12.08 12.16
CA LEU A 294 1.85 -12.21 12.93
C LEU A 294 2.14 -12.73 14.35
N PRO A 295 1.60 -12.07 15.40
CA PRO A 295 1.71 -12.60 16.74
C PRO A 295 0.94 -13.92 16.87
N PHE A 296 1.62 -14.92 17.43
CA PHE A 296 1.06 -16.22 17.77
C PHE A 296 0.68 -16.26 19.26
N ASP A 297 -0.53 -16.69 19.55
CA ASP A 297 -1.02 -16.90 20.92
C ASP A 297 -0.84 -18.39 21.30
N GLU A 298 0.15 -18.68 22.13
CA GLU A 298 0.47 -20.05 22.58
C GLU A 298 -0.66 -20.69 23.40
N ALA A 299 -1.56 -19.91 24.01
CA ALA A 299 -2.65 -20.44 24.83
C ALA A 299 -3.87 -20.87 23.98
N GLU A 300 -4.09 -20.22 22.84
CA GLU A 300 -5.21 -20.48 21.93
C GLU A 300 -4.79 -21.19 20.64
N GLU A 301 -3.49 -21.43 20.46
CA GLU A 301 -2.85 -22.00 19.25
C GLU A 301 -3.29 -21.29 17.96
N ARG A 302 -3.30 -19.95 18.01
CA ARG A 302 -3.87 -19.11 16.94
C ARG A 302 -3.01 -17.90 16.63
N TRP A 303 -2.95 -17.56 15.34
CA TRP A 303 -2.45 -16.28 14.89
C TRP A 303 -3.57 -15.24 14.97
N TYR A 304 -3.23 -14.02 15.39
CA TYR A 304 -4.18 -12.93 15.44
C TYR A 304 -3.60 -11.60 14.95
N ARG A 305 -4.47 -10.69 14.53
CA ARG A 305 -4.07 -9.32 14.19
C ARG A 305 -5.19 -8.33 14.41
N SER A 306 -4.81 -7.12 14.82
CA SER A 306 -5.74 -6.01 14.94
C SER A 306 -6.18 -5.50 13.56
N CYS A 307 -7.44 -5.10 13.48
CA CYS A 307 -8.04 -4.55 12.27
C CYS A 307 -8.19 -3.03 12.38
N ARG A 308 -8.14 -2.36 11.21
CA ARG A 308 -8.31 -0.90 11.08
C ARG A 308 -9.69 -0.40 11.54
N CYS A 309 -10.65 -1.30 11.75
CA CYS A 309 -11.95 -0.98 12.35
C CYS A 309 -11.89 -0.80 13.88
N GLY A 310 -10.76 -1.11 14.52
CA GLY A 310 -10.57 -0.98 15.96
C GLY A 310 -10.73 -2.28 16.76
N ASN A 311 -11.00 -3.41 16.11
CA ASN A 311 -10.96 -4.72 16.80
C ASN A 311 -9.51 -5.20 16.91
N GLU A 312 -9.06 -5.49 18.13
CA GLU A 312 -7.70 -5.95 18.45
C GLU A 312 -7.41 -7.38 17.97
N ARG A 313 -8.44 -8.24 17.89
CA ARG A 313 -8.39 -9.60 17.31
C ARG A 313 -9.31 -9.69 16.11
N GLY A 314 -9.24 -8.67 15.25
CA GLY A 314 -10.10 -8.56 14.08
C GLY A 314 -9.88 -9.68 13.06
N TYR A 315 -8.66 -10.18 12.94
CA TYR A 315 -8.31 -11.35 12.14
C TYR A 315 -7.78 -12.43 13.08
N SER A 316 -8.29 -13.66 12.96
CA SER A 316 -7.77 -14.82 13.69
C SER A 316 -7.97 -16.09 12.87
N PHE A 317 -6.98 -17.00 12.93
CA PHE A 317 -6.96 -18.29 12.22
C PHE A 317 -5.98 -19.26 12.92
N ASN A 318 -6.13 -20.56 12.70
CA ASN A 318 -5.31 -21.62 13.30
C ASN A 318 -4.49 -22.38 12.24
N GLU A 319 -3.76 -23.41 12.67
CA GLU A 319 -2.87 -24.19 11.80
C GLU A 319 -3.69 -25.02 10.79
N GLU A 320 -4.83 -25.55 11.20
CA GLU A 320 -5.77 -26.28 10.33
C GLU A 320 -6.21 -25.43 9.13
N ASP A 321 -6.48 -24.13 9.34
CA ASP A 321 -6.84 -23.20 8.25
C ASP A 321 -5.70 -23.02 7.22
N LEU A 322 -4.44 -23.11 7.66
CA LEU A 322 -3.25 -23.00 6.78
C LEU A 322 -3.02 -24.30 6.00
N GLU A 323 -3.22 -25.45 6.63
CA GLU A 323 -3.10 -26.78 6.00
C GLU A 323 -4.05 -26.93 4.80
N GLU A 324 -5.29 -26.42 4.90
CA GLU A 324 -6.27 -26.48 3.80
C GLU A 324 -5.80 -25.75 2.52
N VAL A 325 -4.99 -24.70 2.68
CA VAL A 325 -4.51 -23.85 1.58
C VAL A 325 -2.99 -23.96 1.37
N GLU A 326 -2.38 -25.03 1.87
CA GLU A 326 -0.95 -25.29 1.79
C GLU A 326 -0.42 -25.20 0.35
N GLN A 327 -1.14 -25.81 -0.59
CA GLN A 327 -0.79 -25.83 -2.01
C GLN A 327 -0.86 -24.45 -2.69
N GLU A 328 -1.66 -23.53 -2.13
CA GLU A 328 -1.79 -22.15 -2.61
C GLU A 328 -0.75 -21.22 -1.98
N GLY A 329 -0.24 -21.55 -0.78
CA GLY A 329 0.72 -20.74 -0.01
C GLY A 329 0.16 -19.40 0.45
N VAL A 330 -1.17 -19.28 0.47
CA VAL A 330 -1.90 -18.05 0.76
C VAL A 330 -3.22 -18.36 1.46
N LEU A 331 -3.41 -17.77 2.64
CA LEU A 331 -4.69 -17.82 3.36
C LEU A 331 -5.42 -16.47 3.30
N MET A 332 -6.72 -16.49 3.02
CA MET A 332 -7.58 -15.30 2.97
C MET A 332 -8.49 -15.24 4.20
N VAL A 333 -8.19 -14.35 5.13
CA VAL A 333 -8.90 -14.21 6.41
C VAL A 333 -9.76 -12.94 6.40
N GLY A 334 -11.06 -13.08 6.62
CA GLY A 334 -11.97 -11.95 6.76
C GLY A 334 -11.94 -11.38 8.18
N CYS A 335 -12.14 -10.07 8.33
CA CYS A 335 -12.30 -9.49 9.66
C CYS A 335 -13.65 -9.90 10.29
N HIS A 336 -13.67 -10.21 11.59
CA HIS A 336 -14.89 -10.56 12.31
C HIS A 336 -15.93 -9.42 12.38
N ASP A 337 -15.48 -8.17 12.44
CA ASP A 337 -16.34 -7.00 12.69
C ASP A 337 -16.51 -6.04 11.50
N CYS A 338 -15.85 -6.29 10.36
CA CYS A 338 -15.98 -5.45 9.18
C CYS A 338 -15.76 -6.22 7.87
N SER A 339 -15.80 -5.53 6.73
CA SER A 339 -15.63 -6.14 5.40
C SER A 339 -14.19 -6.17 4.89
N LEU A 340 -13.20 -5.91 5.76
CA LEU A 340 -11.78 -5.96 5.41
C LEU A 340 -11.27 -7.40 5.36
N TRP A 341 -10.25 -7.62 4.53
CA TRP A 341 -9.64 -8.93 4.32
C TRP A 341 -8.13 -8.85 4.54
N LEU A 342 -7.58 -9.88 5.16
CA LEU A 342 -6.16 -10.11 5.34
C LEU A 342 -5.73 -11.27 4.42
N LYS A 343 -4.72 -11.02 3.60
CA LYS A 343 -4.08 -12.03 2.77
C LYS A 343 -2.76 -12.42 3.41
N VAL A 344 -2.73 -13.60 4.03
CA VAL A 344 -1.58 -14.12 4.73
C VAL A 344 -0.76 -14.97 3.78
N HIS A 345 0.53 -14.65 3.64
CA HIS A 345 1.48 -15.42 2.84
C HIS A 345 2.31 -16.31 3.76
N PHE A 346 2.45 -17.59 3.41
CA PHE A 346 3.25 -18.55 4.16
C PHE A 346 3.91 -19.55 3.22
N ALA A 347 4.99 -20.18 3.68
CA ALA A 347 5.69 -21.25 2.97
C ALA A 347 5.91 -22.40 3.95
N VAL A 348 5.55 -23.61 3.55
CA VAL A 348 5.87 -24.80 4.34
C VAL A 348 7.34 -25.13 4.17
N ALA A 349 8.07 -25.13 5.27
CA ALA A 349 9.42 -25.67 5.31
C ALA A 349 9.29 -27.20 5.35
N GLU A 350 9.69 -27.87 4.27
CA GLU A 350 9.93 -29.30 4.32
C GLU A 350 11.12 -29.51 5.26
N ASP A 351 10.87 -30.07 6.46
CA ASP A 351 11.94 -30.48 7.37
C ASP A 351 12.78 -31.57 6.70
N GLU A 352 13.83 -31.15 5.99
CA GLU A 352 14.94 -32.01 5.62
C GLU A 352 15.59 -32.47 6.94
N GLY A 353 15.36 -33.74 7.26
CA GLY A 353 15.71 -34.37 8.52
C GLY A 353 17.12 -34.06 9.00
N ASP A 354 17.19 -33.76 10.31
CA ASP A 354 18.36 -33.62 11.16
C ASP A 354 19.46 -34.65 10.87
N THR A 355 20.37 -34.33 9.93
CA THR A 355 21.72 -34.87 9.94
C THR A 355 22.58 -34.03 10.87
N ARG A 356 22.72 -34.54 12.10
CA ARG A 356 23.81 -34.26 13.03
C ARG A 356 25.14 -34.15 12.30
N ASP A 357 25.73 -32.96 12.28
CA ASP A 357 27.16 -32.81 12.07
C ASP A 357 27.76 -31.96 13.19
N GLY A 358 28.56 -32.65 14.00
CA GLY A 358 29.33 -32.05 15.09
C GLY A 358 30.53 -31.28 14.57
N HIS A 359 30.68 -30.04 15.04
CA HIS A 359 31.99 -29.44 15.19
C HIS A 359 31.96 -28.31 16.23
N SER A 360 32.39 -28.61 17.45
CA SER A 360 32.88 -27.60 18.38
C SER A 360 34.24 -28.03 18.92
N SER A 361 35.27 -27.25 18.60
CA SER A 361 36.32 -26.76 19.51
C SER A 361 37.70 -26.77 18.83
N ILE A 362 38.12 -25.62 18.31
CA ILE A 362 39.53 -25.25 18.31
C ILE A 362 39.62 -23.89 19.02
N ALA A 363 40.11 -23.95 20.25
CA ALA A 363 40.62 -22.81 20.99
C ALA A 363 41.91 -22.31 20.32
N ASN A 364 42.15 -21.00 20.38
CA ASN A 364 43.53 -20.53 20.56
C ASN A 364 43.54 -19.18 21.28
N GLU A 365 44.17 -19.26 22.45
CA GLU A 365 44.45 -18.21 23.40
C GLU A 365 45.79 -17.54 23.05
N LYS A 366 45.93 -16.30 23.51
CA LYS A 366 47.02 -15.36 23.22
C LYS A 366 48.36 -15.79 23.81
N ASP A 367 49.42 -15.55 23.05
CA ASP A 367 50.81 -15.53 23.50
C ASP A 367 51.07 -14.46 24.58
N SER A 368 51.81 -14.87 25.60
CA SER A 368 52.64 -14.03 26.47
C SER A 368 54.03 -14.65 26.51
N SER A 369 55.01 -13.96 25.92
CA SER A 369 56.44 -13.96 26.29
C SER A 369 57.14 -12.79 25.61
#